data_AF-Q9LBB0-F1
#
_entry.id   AF-Q9LBB0-F1
#
_cell.length_a   1.000
_cell.length_b   1.000
_cell.length_c   1.000
_cell.angle_alpha   90.00
_cell.angle_beta   90.00
_cell.angle_gamma   90.00
#
_symmetry.space_group_name_H-M   'P 1'
#
loop_
_entity.id
_entity.type
_entity.pdbx_description
1 polymer ?
#
loop_
_entity_poly.entity_id
_entity_poly.type
_entity_poly.pdbx_seq_one_letter_code
_entity_poly.pdbx_strand_id
1 'polypeptide(L)'
;AVNLRVDAHTAYFNGNIYLGKSTNLKVNGHSAHFKNIDASKSDNGLNTSTLDLSGITDKVNINKLTTAATNVSIKNFDIKELVVTTRVQSFGQYTIFGENIGDKSRIGVVSLQTGYSPAYSGGVTFKGGKKLVIDEIYHAPWNYFDAR
;
A
#
# COMPACT_ATOMS: atom_id res chain seq x y z
N ALA A 1 -0.96 17.62 8.68
CA ALA A 1 -0.44 16.26 8.42
C ALA A 1 0.37 15.80 9.62
N VAL A 2 0.24 14.53 10.02
CA VAL A 2 1.08 13.90 11.05
C VAL A 2 2.22 13.16 10.35
N ASN A 3 3.47 13.39 10.76
CA ASN A 3 4.63 12.74 10.17
C ASN A 3 5.35 11.90 11.24
N LEU A 4 5.41 10.60 11.01
CA LEU A 4 6.09 9.63 11.86
C LEU A 4 7.34 9.15 11.11
N ARG A 5 8.45 9.04 11.84
CA ARG A 5 9.71 8.54 11.30
C ARG A 5 10.32 7.52 12.25
N VAL A 6 10.78 6.41 11.68
CA VAL A 6 11.52 5.38 12.39
C VAL A 6 12.81 5.09 11.61
N ASP A 7 13.95 5.19 12.29
CA ASP A 7 15.25 4.79 11.75
C ASP A 7 15.78 3.65 12.63
N ALA A 8 15.98 2.48 12.06
CA ALA A 8 16.49 1.31 12.76
C ALA A 8 17.23 0.39 11.78
N HIS A 9 18.16 -0.44 12.26
CA HIS A 9 18.74 -1.48 11.39
C HIS A 9 17.65 -2.48 10.96
N THR A 10 16.87 -2.98 11.92
CA THR A 10 15.65 -3.75 11.65
C THR A 10 14.51 -3.18 12.47
N ALA A 11 13.38 -2.89 11.83
CA ALA A 11 12.20 -2.35 12.49
C ALA A 11 11.10 -3.42 12.64
N TYR A 12 10.64 -3.66 13.86
CA TYR A 12 9.53 -4.57 14.16
C TYR A 12 8.32 -3.82 14.70
N PHE A 13 7.20 -3.92 13.99
CA PHE A 13 5.91 -3.37 14.38
C PHE A 13 4.96 -4.52 14.71
N ASN A 14 5.01 -4.96 15.97
CA ASN A 14 4.21 -6.08 16.47
C ASN A 14 2.73 -5.72 16.71
N GLY A 15 2.44 -4.41 16.83
CA GLY A 15 1.09 -3.86 16.88
C GLY A 15 0.51 -3.57 15.51
N ASN A 16 -0.80 -3.37 15.45
CA ASN A 16 -1.44 -2.85 14.24
C ASN A 16 -1.15 -1.34 14.12
N ILE A 17 -0.89 -0.87 12.91
CA ILE A 17 -0.70 0.54 12.59
C ILE A 17 -1.93 1.04 11.86
N TYR A 18 -2.42 2.21 12.25
CA TYR A 18 -3.53 2.90 11.61
C TYR A 18 -3.05 4.26 11.10
N LEU A 19 -3.14 4.47 9.79
CA LEU A 19 -2.84 5.75 9.15
C LEU A 19 -4.17 6.44 8.84
N GLY A 20 -4.49 7.48 9.62
CA GLY A 20 -5.61 8.37 9.35
C GLY A 20 -5.32 9.31 8.18
N LYS A 21 -6.27 10.18 7.84
CA LYS A 21 -6.06 11.21 6.80
C LYS A 21 -4.80 12.04 7.08
N SER A 22 -4.05 12.35 6.03
CA SER A 22 -2.79 13.11 6.09
C SER A 22 -1.78 12.57 7.11
N THR A 23 -1.75 11.25 7.33
CA THR A 23 -0.76 10.61 8.22
C THR A 23 0.32 9.95 7.39
N ASN A 24 1.57 10.32 7.63
CA ASN A 24 2.71 9.81 6.91
C ASN A 24 3.59 8.99 7.85
N LEU A 25 3.96 7.78 7.44
CA LEU A 25 4.92 6.93 8.13
C LEU A 25 6.12 6.71 7.22
N LYS A 26 7.30 7.15 7.65
CA LYS A 26 8.58 6.85 7.01
C LYS A 26 9.38 5.87 7.86
N VAL A 27 9.88 4.80 7.25
CA VAL A 27 10.79 3.85 7.91
C VAL A 27 12.04 3.67 7.05
N ASN A 28 13.21 3.86 7.66
CA ASN A 28 14.51 3.60 7.04
C ASN A 28 15.25 2.50 7.80
N GLY A 29 16.01 1.68 7.08
CA GLY A 29 16.69 0.55 7.67
C GLY A 29 17.16 -0.51 6.68
N HIS A 30 17.61 -1.63 7.22
CA HIS A 30 17.91 -2.81 6.42
C HIS A 30 16.63 -3.59 6.09
N SER A 31 15.83 -3.91 7.09
CA SER A 31 14.57 -4.63 6.94
C SER A 31 13.47 -4.07 7.85
N ALA A 32 12.21 -4.29 7.47
CA ALA A 32 11.06 -3.90 8.27
C ALA A 32 9.98 -5.00 8.27
N HIS A 33 9.38 -5.23 9.43
CA HIS A 33 8.37 -6.23 9.66
C HIS A 33 7.15 -5.59 10.30
N PHE A 34 6.01 -5.72 9.63
CA PHE A 34 4.74 -5.18 10.08
C PHE A 34 3.74 -6.30 10.29
N LYS A 35 2.96 -6.19 11.37
CA LYS A 35 1.72 -6.94 11.51
C LYS A 35 0.71 -6.43 10.48
N ASN A 36 -0.18 -5.53 10.88
CA ASN A 36 -1.20 -4.97 10.00
C ASN A 36 -0.98 -3.47 9.86
N ILE A 37 -1.15 -2.96 8.64
CA ILE A 37 -1.20 -1.53 8.36
C ILE A 37 -2.57 -1.24 7.74
N ASP A 38 -3.36 -0.41 8.41
CA ASP A 38 -4.62 0.10 7.90
C ASP A 38 -4.45 1.57 7.52
N ALA A 39 -4.21 1.79 6.23
CA ALA A 39 -4.23 3.09 5.59
C ALA A 39 -5.52 3.31 4.81
N SER A 40 -6.58 2.54 5.10
CA SER A 40 -7.87 2.73 4.44
C SER A 40 -8.30 4.17 4.64
N LYS A 41 -8.02 4.78 5.80
CA LYS A 41 -8.11 6.21 6.21
C LYS A 41 -7.87 7.25 5.13
N SER A 42 -6.93 6.93 4.24
CA SER A 42 -6.38 7.84 3.26
C SER A 42 -7.41 8.30 2.22
N ASP A 43 -7.28 9.55 1.80
CA ASP A 43 -8.18 10.26 0.88
C ASP A 43 -7.33 11.14 -0.04
N ASN A 44 -7.76 11.44 -1.26
CA ASN A 44 -6.88 12.08 -2.25
C ASN A 44 -6.55 13.56 -1.92
N GLY A 45 -5.53 14.13 -2.56
CA GLY A 45 -5.10 15.51 -2.39
C GLY A 45 -4.39 15.77 -1.05
N LEU A 46 -4.80 16.82 -0.33
CA LEU A 46 -4.18 17.20 0.96
C LEU A 46 -4.38 16.15 2.07
N ASN A 47 -5.30 15.20 1.87
CA ASN A 47 -5.62 14.14 2.83
C ASN A 47 -4.87 12.83 2.58
N THR A 48 -3.99 12.80 1.57
CA THR A 48 -3.28 11.57 1.19
C THR A 48 -2.29 11.18 2.28
N SER A 49 -2.36 9.91 2.66
CA SER A 49 -1.44 9.27 3.59
C SER A 49 -0.32 8.61 2.82
N THR A 50 0.89 8.72 3.36
CA THR A 50 2.09 8.15 2.75
C THR A 50 2.68 7.09 3.64
N LEU A 51 2.91 5.90 3.08
CA LEU A 51 3.73 4.84 3.65
C LEU A 51 5.06 4.83 2.89
N ASP A 52 6.04 5.55 3.42
CA ASP A 52 7.37 5.66 2.82
C ASP A 52 8.34 4.63 3.42
N LEU A 53 8.53 3.54 2.69
CA LEU A 53 9.44 2.45 3.00
C LEU A 53 10.58 2.37 1.97
N SER A 54 10.81 3.45 1.22
CA SER A 54 11.81 3.53 0.15
C SER A 54 13.26 3.47 0.66
N GLY A 55 13.44 3.79 1.95
CA GLY A 55 14.70 3.72 2.68
C GLY A 55 15.00 2.35 3.30
N ILE A 56 14.15 1.35 3.10
CA ILE A 56 14.44 -0.05 3.42
C ILE A 56 15.28 -0.66 2.29
N THR A 57 16.44 -1.22 2.64
CA THR A 57 17.44 -1.65 1.65
C THR A 57 17.33 -3.12 1.24
N ASP A 58 16.80 -3.99 2.09
CA ASP A 58 16.61 -5.41 1.78
C ASP A 58 15.13 -5.74 1.50
N LYS A 59 14.34 -6.05 2.53
CA LYS A 59 12.95 -6.50 2.35
C LYS A 59 12.01 -5.92 3.41
N VAL A 60 10.81 -5.59 2.97
CA VAL A 60 9.67 -5.26 3.83
C VAL A 60 8.72 -6.45 3.90
N ASN A 61 8.28 -6.83 5.09
CA ASN A 61 7.30 -7.87 5.30
C ASN A 61 6.06 -7.29 5.97
N ILE A 62 4.87 -7.53 5.42
CA ILE A 62 3.59 -7.03 5.95
C ILE A 62 2.60 -8.18 5.98
N ASN A 63 1.96 -8.46 7.12
CA ASN A 63 0.90 -9.48 7.15
C ASN A 63 -0.35 -8.99 6.41
N LYS A 64 -0.82 -7.78 6.73
CA LYS A 64 -1.97 -7.19 6.03
C LYS A 64 -1.76 -5.70 5.76
N LEU A 65 -1.95 -5.31 4.51
CA LEU A 65 -1.97 -3.91 4.09
C LEU A 65 -3.37 -3.58 3.57
N THR A 66 -4.07 -2.66 4.23
CA THR A 66 -5.37 -2.15 3.77
C THR A 66 -5.21 -0.72 3.29
N THR A 67 -5.62 -0.40 2.07
CA THR A 67 -5.38 0.91 1.44
C THR A 67 -6.65 1.48 0.80
N ALA A 68 -6.60 2.77 0.47
CA ALA A 68 -7.58 3.46 -0.38
C ALA A 68 -6.83 4.38 -1.36
N ALA A 69 -6.77 5.68 -1.09
CA ALA A 69 -5.92 6.63 -1.82
C ALA A 69 -4.55 6.79 -1.13
N THR A 70 -3.72 5.74 -1.11
CA THR A 70 -2.48 5.70 -0.31
C THR A 70 -1.24 5.75 -1.19
N ASN A 71 -0.28 6.62 -0.88
CA ASN A 71 1.04 6.60 -1.51
C ASN A 71 1.93 5.58 -0.78
N VAL A 72 2.32 4.51 -1.46
CA VAL A 72 3.17 3.45 -0.91
C VAL A 72 4.51 3.45 -1.65
N SER A 73 5.56 3.93 -1.01
CA SER A 73 6.91 3.92 -1.60
C SER A 73 7.68 2.71 -1.07
N ILE A 74 7.81 1.65 -1.88
CA ILE A 74 8.37 0.36 -1.46
C ILE A 74 9.02 -0.36 -2.64
N LYS A 75 10.21 -0.94 -2.44
CA LYS A 75 11.03 -1.51 -3.53
C LYS A 75 11.05 -3.04 -3.58
N ASN A 76 11.13 -3.72 -2.43
CA ASN A 76 11.16 -5.18 -2.36
C ASN A 76 10.37 -5.63 -1.14
N PHE A 77 9.30 -6.41 -1.37
CA PHE A 77 8.33 -6.69 -0.33
C PHE A 77 7.69 -8.08 -0.39
N ASP A 78 7.19 -8.49 0.77
CA ASP A 78 6.26 -9.60 0.96
C ASP A 78 5.02 -9.08 1.68
N ILE A 79 3.88 -9.03 0.99
CA ILE A 79 2.59 -8.67 1.59
C ILE A 79 1.72 -9.91 1.57
N LYS A 80 1.35 -10.45 2.74
CA LYS A 80 0.52 -11.67 2.74
C LYS A 80 -0.90 -11.39 2.25
N GLU A 81 -1.50 -10.27 2.67
CA GLU A 81 -2.82 -9.84 2.23
C GLU A 81 -2.83 -8.33 1.90
N LEU A 82 -3.19 -7.98 0.67
CA LEU A 82 -3.48 -6.61 0.23
C LEU A 82 -4.99 -6.45 0.07
N VAL A 83 -5.59 -5.53 0.82
CA VAL A 83 -6.99 -5.15 0.70
C VAL A 83 -7.09 -3.74 0.12
N VAL A 84 -7.66 -3.63 -1.08
CA VAL A 84 -7.81 -2.34 -1.77
C VAL A 84 -9.26 -1.89 -1.62
N THR A 85 -9.46 -0.90 -0.75
CA THR A 85 -10.76 -0.27 -0.54
C THR A 85 -10.93 0.95 -1.45
N THR A 86 -12.17 1.34 -1.71
CA THR A 86 -12.48 2.59 -2.40
C THR A 86 -13.10 3.57 -1.42
N ARG A 87 -12.81 4.86 -1.57
CA ARG A 87 -13.49 5.92 -0.84
C ARG A 87 -14.27 6.80 -1.81
N VAL A 88 -15.56 7.00 -1.49
CA VAL A 88 -16.48 8.00 -2.07
C VAL A 88 -16.59 8.04 -3.62
N GLN A 89 -17.40 8.97 -4.11
CA GLN A 89 -17.69 9.28 -5.52
C GLN A 89 -16.58 10.12 -6.19
N SER A 90 -15.41 10.27 -5.57
CA SER A 90 -14.35 11.15 -6.08
C SER A 90 -13.43 10.37 -7.01
N PHE A 91 -13.14 10.93 -8.19
CA PHE A 91 -12.26 10.31 -9.18
C PHE A 91 -10.79 10.40 -8.74
N GLY A 92 -10.00 9.36 -9.04
CA GLY A 92 -8.57 9.35 -8.82
C GLY A 92 -8.12 8.97 -7.39
N GLN A 93 -8.94 8.24 -6.63
CA GLN A 93 -8.60 7.76 -5.28
C GLN A 93 -7.97 6.37 -5.31
N TYR A 94 -6.74 6.26 -5.81
CA TYR A 94 -6.04 4.98 -5.94
C TYR A 94 -4.81 4.87 -5.05
N THR A 95 -4.46 3.63 -4.73
CA THR A 95 -3.21 3.28 -4.08
C THR A 95 -2.11 3.29 -5.12
N ILE A 96 -0.99 3.93 -4.82
CA ILE A 96 0.14 4.04 -5.73
C ILE A 96 1.34 3.34 -5.10
N PHE A 97 1.80 2.26 -5.72
CA PHE A 97 3.14 1.72 -5.47
C PHE A 97 4.14 2.55 -6.26
N GLY A 98 4.67 3.59 -5.61
CA GLY A 98 5.37 4.71 -6.24
C GLY A 98 6.86 4.49 -6.53
N GLU A 99 7.37 3.29 -6.29
CA GLU A 99 8.76 2.90 -6.52
C GLU A 99 8.85 1.76 -7.54
N ASN A 100 10.06 1.52 -8.07
CA ASN A 100 10.31 0.30 -8.84
C ASN A 100 10.34 -0.90 -7.89
N ILE A 101 9.42 -1.85 -8.09
CA ILE A 101 9.23 -3.01 -7.20
C ILE A 101 10.20 -4.18 -7.44
N GLY A 102 11.16 -4.02 -8.35
CA GLY A 102 12.16 -5.04 -8.69
C GLY A 102 11.55 -6.29 -9.33
N ASP A 103 12.13 -7.46 -9.04
CA ASP A 103 11.68 -8.76 -9.56
C ASP A 103 11.44 -9.83 -8.49
N LYS A 104 11.54 -9.46 -7.20
CA LYS A 104 11.38 -10.35 -6.05
C LYS A 104 10.16 -10.04 -5.18
N SER A 105 9.40 -8.98 -5.52
CA SER A 105 8.22 -8.59 -4.77
C SER A 105 7.09 -9.60 -4.91
N ARG A 106 6.37 -9.83 -3.81
CA ARG A 106 5.28 -10.80 -3.73
C ARG A 106 4.09 -10.26 -2.95
N ILE A 107 2.90 -10.58 -3.43
CA ILE A 107 1.64 -10.47 -2.69
C ILE A 107 1.03 -11.87 -2.61
N GLY A 108 0.63 -12.31 -1.42
CA GLY A 108 -0.09 -13.58 -1.29
C GLY A 108 -1.48 -13.45 -1.92
N VAL A 109 -2.35 -12.70 -1.23
CA VAL A 109 -3.72 -12.46 -1.68
C VAL A 109 -3.94 -10.98 -1.95
N VAL A 110 -4.53 -10.67 -3.10
CA VAL A 110 -5.11 -9.35 -3.41
C VAL A 110 -6.62 -9.45 -3.31
N SER A 111 -7.24 -8.61 -2.47
CA SER A 111 -8.68 -8.47 -2.34
C SER A 111 -9.11 -7.07 -2.71
N LEU A 112 -9.72 -6.91 -3.89
CA LEU A 112 -10.38 -5.67 -4.27
C LEU A 112 -11.76 -5.64 -3.61
N GLN A 113 -12.09 -4.52 -2.96
CA GLN A 113 -13.45 -4.30 -2.45
C GLN A 113 -14.31 -3.63 -3.53
N THR A 114 -15.62 -3.88 -3.50
CA THR A 114 -16.56 -3.26 -4.45
C THR A 114 -16.46 -1.73 -4.37
N GLY A 115 -16.25 -1.11 -5.53
CA GLY A 115 -16.15 0.33 -5.67
C GLY A 115 -17.48 1.07 -5.73
N TYR A 116 -17.42 2.36 -6.04
CA TYR A 116 -18.60 3.20 -6.18
C TYR A 116 -19.11 3.23 -7.61
N SER A 117 -20.22 2.53 -7.88
CA SER A 117 -20.86 2.53 -9.20
C SER A 117 -21.30 3.94 -9.65
N PRO A 118 -21.12 4.33 -10.92
CA PRO A 118 -20.49 3.58 -12.02
C PRO A 118 -19.00 3.92 -12.23
N ALA A 119 -18.35 4.55 -11.23
CA ALA A 119 -17.01 5.08 -11.37
C ALA A 119 -15.94 4.09 -10.89
N TYR A 120 -14.86 3.93 -11.66
CA TYR A 120 -13.62 3.34 -11.16
C TYR A 120 -12.86 4.37 -10.31
N SER A 121 -13.44 4.70 -9.14
CA SER A 121 -12.92 5.74 -8.25
C SER A 121 -11.75 5.27 -7.40
N GLY A 122 -11.55 3.95 -7.25
CA GLY A 122 -10.41 3.40 -6.56
C GLY A 122 -9.78 2.20 -7.26
N GLY A 123 -8.57 1.88 -6.82
CA GLY A 123 -7.72 0.89 -7.46
C GLY A 123 -6.31 0.91 -6.92
N VAL A 124 -5.47 0.08 -7.50
CA VAL A 124 -4.03 0.07 -7.26
C VAL A 124 -3.28 0.23 -8.58
N THR A 125 -2.23 1.04 -8.56
CA THR A 125 -1.30 1.24 -9.67
C THR A 125 0.13 1.00 -9.20
N PHE A 126 1.00 0.65 -10.14
CA PHE A 126 2.43 0.49 -9.91
C PHE A 126 3.20 1.44 -10.84
N LYS A 127 4.24 2.09 -10.31
CA LYS A 127 5.13 2.94 -11.12
C LYS A 127 5.96 2.12 -12.11
N GLY A 128 6.31 0.89 -11.72
CA GLY A 128 7.03 -0.05 -12.55
C GLY A 128 7.69 -1.16 -11.76
N GLY A 129 8.19 -2.16 -12.47
CA GLY A 129 8.82 -3.34 -11.92
C GLY A 129 9.12 -4.32 -13.04
N LYS A 130 9.95 -5.32 -12.76
CA LYS A 130 10.22 -6.40 -13.70
C LYS A 130 9.31 -7.59 -13.45
N LYS A 131 8.97 -7.88 -12.18
CA LYS A 131 8.08 -8.99 -11.81
C LYS A 131 7.42 -8.74 -10.45
N LEU A 132 6.12 -9.02 -10.39
CA LEU A 132 5.34 -9.17 -9.17
C LEU A 132 4.74 -10.57 -9.15
N VAL A 133 4.97 -11.34 -8.09
CA VAL A 133 4.28 -12.61 -7.87
C VAL A 133 3.00 -12.35 -7.07
N ILE A 134 1.86 -12.83 -7.56
CA ILE A 134 0.59 -12.81 -6.85
C ILE A 134 0.07 -14.25 -6.82
N ASP A 135 -0.24 -14.79 -5.64
CA ASP A 135 -0.78 -16.15 -5.55
C ASP A 135 -2.27 -16.17 -5.93
N GLU A 136 -3.05 -15.26 -5.36
CA GLU A 136 -4.50 -15.17 -5.56
C GLU A 136 -4.95 -13.72 -5.73
N ILE A 137 -5.91 -13.48 -6.63
CA ILE A 137 -6.55 -12.18 -6.83
C ILE A 137 -8.07 -12.33 -6.88
N TYR A 138 -8.75 -11.62 -5.97
CA TYR A 138 -10.20 -11.49 -5.92
C TYR A 138 -10.59 -10.12 -6.45
N HIS A 139 -11.18 -10.09 -7.64
CA HIS A 139 -11.65 -8.87 -8.26
C HIS A 139 -13.01 -8.43 -7.69
N ALA A 140 -13.32 -7.15 -7.83
CA ALA A 140 -14.62 -6.58 -7.49
C ALA A 140 -15.01 -5.52 -8.51
N PRO A 141 -16.31 -5.29 -8.75
CA PRO A 141 -16.76 -4.27 -9.69
C PRO A 141 -16.35 -2.87 -9.21
N TRP A 142 -16.11 -1.97 -10.16
CA TRP A 142 -15.80 -0.54 -9.93
C TRP A 142 -14.50 -0.27 -9.15
N ASN A 143 -13.60 -1.25 -9.13
CA ASN A 143 -12.26 -1.17 -8.55
C ASN A 143 -11.29 -1.85 -9.53
N TYR A 144 -10.03 -1.43 -9.55
CA TYR A 144 -9.08 -1.91 -10.56
C TYR A 144 -7.72 -2.29 -9.97
N PHE A 145 -7.05 -3.18 -10.68
CA PHE A 145 -5.65 -3.56 -10.44
C PHE A 145 -4.86 -3.29 -11.71
N ASP A 146 -4.06 -2.23 -11.71
CA ASP A 146 -3.31 -1.76 -12.87
C ASP A 146 -1.82 -2.05 -12.70
N ALA A 147 -1.34 -3.06 -13.42
CA ALA A 147 0.05 -3.53 -13.40
C ALA A 147 0.74 -3.37 -14.76
N ARG A 148 0.41 -2.29 -15.49
CA ARG A 148 1.06 -1.92 -16.76
C ARG A 148 2.51 -1.47 -16.58
#